data_AF-A0A0F9CKM8-F1
#
_entry.id   AF-A0A0F9CKM8-F1
#
_cell.length_a   1.000
_cell.length_b   1.000
_cell.length_c   1.000
_cell.angle_alpha   90.00
_cell.angle_beta   90.00
_cell.angle_gamma   90.00
#
_symmetry.space_group_name_H-M   'P 1'
#
loop_
_entity.id
_entity.type
_entity.pdbx_description
1 polymer ?
#
loop_
_entity_poly.entity_id
_entity_poly.type
_entity_poly.pdbx_seq_one_letter_code
_entity_poly.pdbx_strand_id
1 'polypeptide(L)'
;MTDSRSQMISVKELEVVGYADVLRPGTIPRRVAPIFRYRVAAGMPMDQARYVFPPFRLVDEFVINGTVGIESDLDTAVTDIRATRLDQPILAQPSSVLWIDENLDSHYGPQKEINANLQRQAMKKYRQAKEAFQQGQYEKARQLARWAFAADQRCWLALALQAAMRQLEGDEQAVAVMGYLAADLVAAEDFGDQVDRLAQEVSAKRVAEFAPPQQEKSEDDSEKLRAVGKERVPPSMSNRLFVQKLQRLGKAKPNIGKQSYFGSLATLRKKRFIVEDVQGSIFISTVTGNLNIILRCFG
;
A
#
# COMPACT_ATOMS: atom_id res chain seq x y z
N MET A 1 32.33 14.62 13.41
CA MET A 1 31.50 14.40 14.60
C MET A 1 30.43 15.48 14.62
N THR A 2 29.28 15.21 14.02
CA THR A 2 28.16 16.15 13.96
C THR A 2 27.29 15.95 15.19
N ASP A 3 27.05 17.03 15.91
CA ASP A 3 26.22 17.12 17.11
C ASP A 3 24.78 16.70 16.76
N SER A 4 24.44 15.43 16.98
CA SER A 4 23.12 14.84 16.72
C SER A 4 22.10 15.28 17.78
N ARG A 5 22.01 16.57 18.09
CA ARG A 5 20.82 17.11 18.74
C ARG A 5 19.71 17.06 17.70
N SER A 6 18.67 16.27 17.98
CA SER A 6 17.46 16.22 17.15
C SER A 6 17.00 17.65 16.88
N GLN A 7 17.23 18.14 15.67
CA GLN A 7 16.87 19.50 15.32
C GLN A 7 15.35 19.55 15.17
N MET A 8 14.73 20.36 16.01
CA MET A 8 13.29 20.61 16.03
C MET A 8 13.07 22.01 15.46
N ILE A 9 12.45 22.09 14.30
CA ILE A 9 12.26 23.33 13.54
C ILE A 9 10.79 23.67 13.53
N SER A 10 10.44 24.88 13.93
CA SER A 10 9.05 25.35 13.89
C SER A 10 8.58 25.50 12.45
N VAL A 11 7.43 24.92 12.11
CA VAL A 11 6.85 24.99 10.75
C VAL A 11 6.50 26.44 10.38
N LYS A 12 6.24 27.33 11.36
CA LYS A 12 5.94 28.76 11.11
C LYS A 12 7.11 29.56 10.54
N GLU A 13 8.33 29.04 10.72
CA GLU A 13 9.57 29.60 10.18
C GLU A 13 9.87 29.08 8.78
N LEU A 14 9.01 28.23 8.22
CA LEU A 14 9.25 27.54 6.97
C LEU A 14 8.22 27.92 5.90
N GLU A 15 8.63 27.72 4.66
CA GLU A 15 7.77 27.69 3.49
C GLU A 15 8.07 26.42 2.69
N VAL A 16 7.05 25.85 2.07
CA VAL A 16 7.13 24.71 1.18
C VAL A 16 7.54 25.21 -0.20
N VAL A 17 8.66 24.74 -0.71
CA VAL A 17 9.21 25.15 -2.03
C VAL A 17 9.17 24.04 -3.07
N GLY A 18 8.83 22.82 -2.65
CA GLY A 18 8.97 21.63 -3.48
C GLY A 18 8.59 20.37 -2.71
N TYR A 19 8.85 19.23 -3.32
CA TYR A 19 8.71 17.91 -2.69
C TYR A 19 9.71 16.91 -3.26
N ALA A 20 10.05 15.90 -2.45
CA ALA A 20 11.05 14.88 -2.78
C ALA A 20 10.45 13.73 -3.60
N ASP A 21 9.93 14.06 -4.78
CA ASP A 21 9.39 13.11 -5.74
C ASP A 21 9.34 13.75 -7.14
N VAL A 22 9.11 12.96 -8.18
CA VAL A 22 8.85 13.45 -9.53
C VAL A 22 7.59 12.82 -10.10
N LEU A 23 6.69 13.68 -10.58
CA LEU A 23 5.46 13.25 -11.21
C LEU A 23 5.75 12.76 -12.62
N ARG A 24 5.31 11.54 -12.91
CA ARG A 24 5.37 10.92 -14.23
C ARG A 24 3.95 10.65 -14.70
N PRO A 25 3.72 10.51 -16.02
CA PRO A 25 2.46 9.99 -16.50
C PRO A 25 2.14 8.66 -15.81
N GLY A 26 0.96 8.58 -15.18
CA GLY A 26 0.56 7.41 -14.38
C GLY A 26 0.92 7.48 -12.90
N THR A 27 1.52 8.57 -12.41
CA THR A 27 1.68 8.80 -10.97
C THR A 27 0.32 8.77 -10.28
N ILE A 28 0.26 8.02 -9.18
CA ILE A 28 -0.93 7.82 -8.38
C ILE A 28 -1.04 8.97 -7.36
N PRO A 29 -2.24 9.51 -7.09
CA PRO A 29 -2.45 10.49 -6.03
C PRO A 29 -1.89 9.97 -4.71
N ARG A 30 -1.05 10.77 -4.07
CA ARG A 30 -0.39 10.38 -2.82
C ARG A 30 0.04 11.60 -2.03
N ARG A 31 0.27 11.38 -0.75
CA ARG A 31 1.05 12.35 0.04
C ARG A 31 2.51 12.31 -0.42
N VAL A 32 3.12 13.47 -0.46
CA VAL A 32 4.55 13.62 -0.80
C VAL A 32 5.25 14.35 0.33
N ALA A 33 6.53 14.05 0.53
CA ALA A 33 7.33 14.73 1.55
C ALA A 33 7.69 16.13 1.04
N PRO A 34 7.24 17.21 1.71
CA PRO A 34 7.59 18.57 1.29
C PRO A 34 9.10 18.82 1.47
N ILE A 35 9.64 19.69 0.63
CA ILE A 35 10.95 20.31 0.82
C ILE A 35 10.67 21.71 1.35
N PHE A 36 11.26 22.02 2.51
CA PHE A 36 11.07 23.32 3.14
C PHE A 36 12.26 24.23 2.87
N ARG A 37 11.99 25.53 2.85
CA ARG A 37 12.97 26.61 2.94
C ARG A 37 12.70 27.40 4.22
N TYR A 38 13.76 27.80 4.90
CA TYR A 38 13.62 28.78 5.98
C TYR A 38 13.16 30.11 5.42
N ARG A 39 12.12 30.68 6.03
CA ARG A 39 11.63 32.01 5.69
C ARG A 39 12.77 33.00 5.91
N VAL A 40 13.19 33.64 4.83
CA VAL A 40 14.19 34.70 4.88
C VAL A 40 13.55 35.87 5.64
N ALA A 41 14.03 36.14 6.86
CA ALA A 41 13.64 37.37 7.56
C ALA A 41 14.03 38.56 6.70
N ALA A 42 13.21 39.62 6.69
CA ALA A 42 13.46 40.81 5.89
C ALA A 42 14.91 41.30 6.07
N GLY A 43 15.71 41.25 4.98
CA GLY A 43 17.11 41.68 4.97
C GLY A 43 18.17 40.58 4.95
N MET A 44 17.82 39.29 5.02
CA MET A 44 18.79 38.22 4.73
C MET A 44 18.93 38.00 3.22
N PRO A 45 20.16 37.87 2.69
CA PRO A 45 20.36 37.59 1.28
C PRO A 45 20.00 36.12 0.96
N MET A 46 19.37 35.91 -0.21
CA MET A 46 18.83 34.60 -0.64
C MET A 46 19.91 33.52 -0.80
N ASP A 47 21.16 33.90 -1.00
CA ASP A 47 22.33 33.01 -1.07
C ASP A 47 22.64 32.29 0.26
N GLN A 48 22.02 32.72 1.36
CA GLN A 48 22.10 32.06 2.67
C GLN A 48 20.84 31.27 3.02
N ALA A 49 19.90 31.12 2.08
CA ALA A 49 18.69 30.35 2.30
C ALA A 49 19.03 28.90 2.66
N ARG A 50 18.53 28.46 3.81
CA ARG A 50 18.65 27.07 4.25
C ARG A 50 17.41 26.30 3.85
N TYR A 51 17.63 25.06 3.44
CA TYR A 51 16.60 24.12 3.04
C TYR A 51 16.55 22.96 4.02
N VAL A 52 15.37 22.35 4.17
CA VAL A 52 15.17 21.14 4.97
C VAL A 52 14.59 20.06 4.05
N PHE A 53 15.38 19.02 3.85
CA PHE A 53 15.07 17.88 2.99
C PHE A 53 14.61 16.67 3.82
N PRO A 54 13.71 15.84 3.27
CA PRO A 54 13.41 14.54 3.87
C PRO A 54 14.63 13.59 3.83
N PRO A 55 14.64 12.52 4.65
CA PRO A 55 13.57 12.11 5.57
C PRO A 55 13.50 12.98 6.83
N PHE A 56 12.30 13.39 7.23
CA PHE A 56 12.01 14.02 8.52
C PHE A 56 10.69 13.49 9.07
N ARG A 57 10.38 13.84 10.32
CA ARG A 57 9.05 13.64 10.91
C ARG A 57 8.37 14.98 11.10
N LEU A 58 7.14 15.10 10.59
CA LEU A 58 6.22 16.18 10.92
C LEU A 58 5.43 15.77 12.17
N VAL A 59 5.58 16.54 13.24
CA VAL A 59 4.85 16.33 14.50
C VAL A 59 4.22 17.67 14.88
N ASP A 60 2.90 17.75 14.72
CA ASP A 60 2.08 18.94 14.97
C ASP A 60 2.60 20.19 14.23
N GLU A 61 3.34 21.04 14.94
CA GLU A 61 3.90 22.30 14.42
C GLU A 61 5.42 22.25 14.21
N PHE A 62 6.03 21.06 14.20
CA PHE A 62 7.47 20.89 14.11
C PHE A 62 7.93 19.90 13.03
N VAL A 63 9.05 20.24 12.38
CA VAL A 63 9.87 19.33 11.56
C VAL A 63 11.02 18.80 12.42
N ILE A 64 11.17 17.48 12.50
CA ILE A 64 12.16 16.81 13.34
C ILE A 64 13.07 15.94 12.46
N ASN A 65 14.39 16.09 12.65
CA ASN A 65 15.45 15.28 12.00
C ASN A 65 15.51 15.41 10.48
N GLY A 66 15.15 16.57 9.90
CA GLY A 66 15.37 16.82 8.48
C GLY A 66 16.83 17.14 8.17
N THR A 67 17.26 16.81 6.95
CA THR A 67 18.59 17.14 6.46
C THR A 67 18.62 18.60 6.05
N VAL A 68 19.47 19.41 6.69
CA VAL A 68 19.64 20.81 6.32
C VAL A 68 20.64 20.95 5.18
N GLY A 69 20.27 21.69 4.13
CA GLY A 69 21.12 21.97 2.98
C GLY A 69 20.92 23.39 2.44
N ILE A 70 21.36 23.62 1.22
CA ILE A 70 21.34 24.90 0.52
C ILE A 70 20.64 24.81 -0.84
N GLU A 71 20.48 25.93 -1.54
CA GLU A 71 19.82 26.01 -2.85
C GLU A 71 20.42 25.02 -3.87
N SER A 72 21.75 24.92 -3.93
CA SER A 72 22.42 24.04 -4.90
C SER A 72 22.10 22.56 -4.68
N ASP A 73 21.79 22.16 -3.44
CA ASP A 73 21.36 20.79 -3.15
C ASP A 73 19.98 20.51 -3.73
N LEU A 74 19.08 21.51 -3.68
CA LEU A 74 17.76 21.42 -4.31
C LEU A 74 17.87 21.42 -5.84
N ASP A 75 18.71 22.28 -6.43
CA ASP A 75 18.97 22.29 -7.88
C ASP A 75 19.51 20.94 -8.38
N THR A 76 20.45 20.37 -7.62
CA THR A 76 20.99 19.04 -7.91
C THR A 76 19.90 17.98 -7.81
N ALA A 77 19.10 18.00 -6.73
CA ALA A 77 18.01 17.04 -6.56
C ALA A 77 16.94 17.14 -7.67
N VAL A 78 16.65 18.34 -8.17
CA VAL A 78 15.73 18.54 -9.30
C VAL A 78 16.33 18.00 -10.59
N THR A 79 17.59 18.33 -10.87
CA THR A 79 18.31 17.87 -12.07
C THR A 79 18.44 16.35 -12.09
N ASP A 80 18.64 15.73 -10.93
CA ASP A 80 18.71 14.28 -10.75
C ASP A 80 17.34 13.58 -10.74
N ILE A 81 16.23 14.31 -10.94
CA ILE A 81 14.88 13.76 -10.94
C ILE A 81 14.52 13.12 -9.57
N ARG A 82 15.01 13.73 -8.49
CA ARG A 82 14.76 13.33 -7.09
C ARG A 82 13.83 14.29 -6.35
N ALA A 83 13.58 15.47 -6.92
CA ALA A 83 12.70 16.48 -6.36
C ALA A 83 11.97 17.26 -7.45
N THR A 84 10.82 17.82 -7.10
CA THR A 84 10.06 18.76 -7.92
C THR A 84 9.94 20.09 -7.18
N ARG A 85 10.23 21.20 -7.85
CA ARG A 85 9.99 22.56 -7.34
C ARG A 85 8.54 22.94 -7.56
N LEU A 86 7.95 23.64 -6.59
CA LEU A 86 6.68 24.31 -6.78
C LEU A 86 6.89 25.62 -7.54
N ASP A 87 5.90 26.01 -8.34
CA ASP A 87 5.93 27.28 -9.08
C ASP A 87 6.05 28.48 -8.13
N GLN A 88 5.43 28.38 -6.96
CA GLN A 88 5.47 29.41 -5.92
C GLN A 88 5.64 28.76 -4.54
N PRO A 89 6.48 29.35 -3.67
CA PRO A 89 6.56 28.94 -2.28
C PRO A 89 5.23 29.10 -1.56
N ILE A 90 4.88 28.14 -0.72
CA ILE A 90 3.65 28.14 0.09
C ILE A 90 4.04 28.26 1.56
N LEU A 91 3.44 29.19 2.31
CA LEU A 91 3.71 29.28 3.75
C LEU A 91 3.36 27.96 4.45
N ALA A 92 4.32 27.41 5.20
CA ALA A 92 4.10 26.16 5.87
C ALA A 92 3.19 26.37 7.09
N GLN A 93 2.15 25.54 7.18
CA GLN A 93 1.15 25.57 8.23
C GLN A 93 1.26 24.34 9.15
N PRO A 94 0.97 24.47 10.45
CA PRO A 94 0.89 23.34 11.37
C PRO A 94 -0.09 22.27 10.88
N SER A 95 0.19 21.00 11.21
CA SER A 95 -0.68 19.85 10.93
C SER A 95 -1.17 19.78 9.48
N SER A 96 -0.37 20.27 8.54
CA SER A 96 -0.68 20.31 7.12
C SER A 96 0.20 19.32 6.36
N VAL A 97 -0.33 18.81 5.27
CA VAL A 97 0.36 17.84 4.42
C VAL A 97 0.31 18.31 2.97
N LEU A 98 1.38 18.00 2.25
CA LEU A 98 1.45 18.16 0.81
C LEU A 98 0.99 16.86 0.14
N TRP A 99 0.12 16.96 -0.85
CA TRP A 99 -0.33 15.81 -1.63
C TRP A 99 -0.53 16.18 -3.09
N ILE A 100 -0.51 15.14 -3.92
CA ILE A 100 -0.72 15.23 -5.36
C ILE A 100 -2.05 14.56 -5.67
N ASP A 101 -2.88 15.20 -6.48
CA ASP A 101 -4.19 14.67 -6.87
C ASP A 101 -4.16 13.86 -8.17
N GLU A 102 -5.34 13.50 -8.70
CA GLU A 102 -5.46 12.70 -9.93
C GLU A 102 -5.12 13.45 -11.22
N ASN A 103 -5.04 14.79 -11.16
CA ASN A 103 -4.62 15.65 -12.27
C ASN A 103 -3.12 15.98 -12.20
N LEU A 104 -2.40 15.43 -11.22
CA LEU A 104 -1.00 15.75 -10.92
C LEU A 104 -0.79 17.17 -10.36
N ASP A 105 -1.86 17.78 -9.84
CA ASP A 105 -1.77 19.08 -9.17
C ASP A 105 -1.31 18.89 -7.73
N SER A 106 -0.43 19.79 -7.27
CA SER A 106 0.04 19.82 -5.89
C SER A 106 -0.88 20.66 -5.00
N HIS A 107 -1.22 20.11 -3.84
CA HIS A 107 -2.14 20.71 -2.88
C HIS A 107 -1.52 20.68 -1.48
N TYR A 108 -1.59 21.79 -0.75
CA TYR A 108 -1.11 21.91 0.62
C TYR A 108 -2.24 22.39 1.54
N GLY A 109 -2.47 21.67 2.65
CA GLY A 109 -3.54 22.04 3.57
C GLY A 109 -3.70 21.10 4.76
N PRO A 110 -4.76 21.27 5.56
CA PRO A 110 -4.94 20.53 6.81
C PRO A 110 -5.02 19.02 6.59
N GLN A 111 -4.26 18.27 7.39
CA GLN A 111 -4.15 16.82 7.27
C GLN A 111 -5.51 16.12 7.33
N LYS A 112 -6.42 16.56 8.20
CA LYS A 112 -7.75 15.94 8.35
C LYS A 112 -8.56 15.98 7.06
N GLU A 113 -8.57 17.12 6.38
CA GLU A 113 -9.34 17.33 5.14
C GLU A 113 -8.73 16.55 3.98
N ILE A 114 -7.42 16.60 3.85
CA ILE A 114 -6.69 15.85 2.82
C ILE A 114 -6.89 14.34 3.01
N ASN A 115 -6.85 13.85 4.25
CA ASN A 115 -7.09 12.44 4.54
C ASN A 115 -8.51 12.02 4.15
N ALA A 116 -9.51 12.87 4.42
CA ALA A 116 -10.88 12.59 4.02
C ALA A 116 -11.04 12.54 2.49
N ASN A 117 -10.36 13.44 1.76
CA ASN A 117 -10.36 13.44 0.30
C ASN A 117 -9.68 12.22 -0.29
N LEU A 118 -8.46 11.90 0.16
CA LEU A 118 -7.72 10.71 -0.26
C LEU A 118 -8.50 9.42 0.01
N GLN A 119 -9.14 9.32 1.18
CA GLN A 119 -9.99 8.18 1.53
C GLN A 119 -11.19 8.06 0.59
N ARG A 120 -11.84 9.18 0.24
CA ARG A 120 -12.96 9.19 -0.71
C ARG A 120 -12.52 8.72 -2.11
N GLN A 121 -11.36 9.20 -2.58
CA GLN A 121 -10.78 8.80 -3.85
C GLN A 121 -10.41 7.31 -3.84
N ALA A 122 -9.70 6.84 -2.81
CA ALA A 122 -9.34 5.45 -2.63
C ALA A 122 -10.58 4.54 -2.69
N MET A 123 -11.63 4.88 -1.96
CA MET A 123 -12.87 4.10 -1.96
C MET A 123 -13.58 4.11 -3.32
N LYS A 124 -13.59 5.24 -4.03
CA LYS A 124 -14.12 5.33 -5.40
C LYS A 124 -13.42 4.32 -6.31
N LYS A 125 -12.08 4.24 -6.24
CA LYS A 125 -11.33 3.35 -7.14
C LYS A 125 -11.23 1.91 -6.68
N TYR A 126 -11.36 1.64 -5.39
CA TYR A 126 -11.66 0.29 -4.91
C TYR A 126 -12.97 -0.24 -5.52
N ARG A 127 -14.05 0.56 -5.55
CA ARG A 127 -15.32 0.13 -6.17
C ARG A 127 -15.15 -0.15 -7.66
N GLN A 128 -14.44 0.72 -8.39
CA GLN A 128 -14.12 0.51 -9.80
C GLN A 128 -13.25 -0.74 -10.02
N ALA A 129 -12.28 -0.99 -9.13
CA ALA A 129 -11.44 -2.18 -9.15
C ALA A 129 -12.28 -3.44 -8.94
N LYS A 130 -13.18 -3.42 -7.95
CA LYS A 130 -14.09 -4.53 -7.66
C LYS A 130 -15.00 -4.83 -8.86
N GLU A 131 -15.55 -3.80 -9.49
CA GLU A 131 -16.38 -3.95 -10.69
C GLU A 131 -15.58 -4.55 -11.85
N ALA A 132 -14.39 -4.02 -12.14
CA ALA A 132 -13.50 -4.58 -13.16
C ALA A 132 -13.14 -6.04 -12.89
N PHE A 133 -12.88 -6.38 -11.62
CA PHE A 133 -12.59 -7.75 -11.18
C PHE A 133 -13.78 -8.68 -11.44
N GLN A 134 -14.98 -8.23 -11.10
CA GLN A 134 -16.24 -8.96 -11.34
C GLN A 134 -16.61 -9.11 -12.81
N GLN A 135 -16.04 -8.29 -13.70
CA GLN A 135 -16.17 -8.35 -15.16
C GLN A 135 -15.01 -9.13 -15.83
N GLY A 136 -14.11 -9.74 -15.05
CA GLY A 136 -12.95 -10.47 -15.57
C GLY A 136 -11.82 -9.59 -16.12
N GLN A 137 -11.87 -8.27 -15.93
CA GLN A 137 -10.84 -7.32 -16.35
C GLN A 137 -9.71 -7.26 -15.31
N TYR A 138 -8.97 -8.35 -15.12
CA TYR A 138 -8.02 -8.52 -14.01
C TYR A 138 -6.89 -7.48 -13.97
N GLU A 139 -6.25 -7.16 -15.09
CA GLU A 139 -5.17 -6.16 -15.10
C GLU A 139 -5.66 -4.77 -14.71
N LYS A 140 -6.84 -4.37 -15.21
CA LYS A 140 -7.49 -3.11 -14.83
C LYS A 140 -7.86 -3.10 -13.35
N ALA A 141 -8.41 -4.20 -12.84
CA ALA A 141 -8.73 -4.35 -11.41
C ALA A 141 -7.47 -4.22 -10.54
N ARG A 142 -6.37 -4.85 -10.95
CA ARG A 142 -5.08 -4.78 -10.27
C ARG A 142 -4.55 -3.35 -10.23
N GLN A 143 -4.55 -2.65 -11.36
CA GLN A 143 -4.13 -1.25 -11.44
C GLN A 143 -4.98 -0.35 -10.54
N LEU A 144 -6.30 -0.47 -10.60
CA LEU A 144 -7.22 0.35 -9.79
C LEU A 144 -7.12 0.04 -8.28
N ALA A 145 -6.88 -1.22 -7.90
CA ALA A 145 -6.69 -1.60 -6.51
C ALA A 145 -5.36 -1.06 -5.95
N ARG A 146 -4.27 -1.13 -6.73
CA ARG A 146 -2.98 -0.48 -6.36
C ARG A 146 -3.16 1.02 -6.21
N TRP A 147 -3.91 1.64 -7.12
CA TRP A 147 -4.24 3.07 -7.07
C TRP A 147 -4.99 3.43 -5.79
N ALA A 148 -6.01 2.63 -5.43
CA ALA A 148 -6.78 2.85 -4.21
C ALA A 148 -5.90 2.76 -2.94
N PHE A 149 -5.02 1.76 -2.87
CA PHE A 149 -4.13 1.59 -1.72
C PHE A 149 -3.06 2.69 -1.61
N ALA A 150 -2.50 3.13 -2.73
CA ALA A 150 -1.52 4.23 -2.73
C ALA A 150 -2.16 5.58 -2.36
N ALA A 151 -3.41 5.82 -2.75
CA ALA A 151 -4.15 7.01 -2.33
C ALA A 151 -4.46 7.01 -0.82
N ASP A 152 -4.91 5.90 -0.25
CA ASP A 152 -5.07 5.74 1.20
C ASP A 152 -4.61 4.35 1.66
N GLN A 153 -3.43 4.30 2.29
CA GLN A 153 -2.84 3.06 2.81
C GLN A 153 -3.70 2.39 3.89
N ARG A 154 -4.72 3.08 4.43
CA ARG A 154 -5.69 2.49 5.36
C ARG A 154 -6.81 1.73 4.65
N CYS A 155 -6.89 1.78 3.31
CA CYS A 155 -7.86 1.07 2.51
C CYS A 155 -7.49 -0.42 2.40
N TRP A 156 -7.60 -1.16 3.50
CA TRP A 156 -7.28 -2.60 3.54
C TRP A 156 -8.14 -3.44 2.59
N LEU A 157 -9.34 -2.96 2.23
CA LEU A 157 -10.18 -3.59 1.21
C LEU A 157 -9.50 -3.67 -0.17
N ALA A 158 -8.68 -2.68 -0.52
CA ALA A 158 -7.89 -2.72 -1.75
C ALA A 158 -6.78 -3.77 -1.69
N LEU A 159 -6.21 -4.02 -0.50
CA LEU A 159 -5.29 -5.14 -0.26
C LEU A 159 -6.01 -6.48 -0.34
N ALA A 160 -7.20 -6.61 0.26
CA ALA A 160 -8.00 -7.83 0.20
C ALA A 160 -8.38 -8.19 -1.25
N LEU A 161 -8.71 -7.20 -2.08
CA LEU A 161 -8.97 -7.42 -3.50
C LEU A 161 -7.72 -7.88 -4.27
N GLN A 162 -6.56 -7.28 -4.00
CA GLN A 162 -5.30 -7.76 -4.57
C GLN A 162 -4.96 -9.17 -4.11
N ALA A 163 -5.20 -9.51 -2.85
CA ALA A 163 -4.98 -10.84 -2.31
C ALA A 163 -5.93 -11.86 -2.96
N ALA A 164 -7.20 -11.52 -3.15
CA ALA A 164 -8.14 -12.39 -3.88
C ALA A 164 -7.69 -12.66 -5.32
N MET A 165 -7.13 -11.67 -6.02
CA MET A 165 -6.53 -11.88 -7.34
C MET A 165 -5.35 -12.85 -7.28
N ARG A 166 -4.44 -12.68 -6.30
CA ARG A 166 -3.28 -13.57 -6.10
C ARG A 166 -3.68 -14.99 -5.68
N GLN A 167 -4.74 -15.12 -4.90
CA GLN A 167 -5.31 -16.43 -4.52
C GLN A 167 -5.82 -17.19 -5.75
N LEU A 168 -6.49 -16.52 -6.69
CA LEU A 168 -6.93 -17.13 -7.95
C LEU A 168 -5.75 -17.54 -8.85
N GLU A 169 -4.60 -16.88 -8.72
CA GLU A 169 -3.34 -17.23 -9.39
C GLU A 169 -2.57 -18.34 -8.68
N GLY A 170 -2.99 -18.75 -7.47
CA GLY A 170 -2.28 -19.74 -6.65
C GLY A 170 -1.05 -19.20 -5.91
N ASP A 171 -0.90 -17.88 -5.80
CA ASP A 171 0.22 -17.23 -5.11
C ASP A 171 -0.10 -16.99 -3.62
N GLU A 172 0.03 -18.05 -2.83
CA GLU A 172 -0.20 -18.02 -1.38
C GLU A 172 0.76 -17.07 -0.63
N GLN A 173 1.97 -16.89 -1.15
CA GLN A 173 2.97 -16.01 -0.51
C GLN A 173 2.55 -14.54 -0.62
N ALA A 174 2.10 -14.11 -1.80
CA ALA A 174 1.61 -12.75 -1.98
C ALA A 174 0.36 -12.47 -1.14
N VAL A 175 -0.54 -13.45 -0.98
CA VAL A 175 -1.71 -13.34 -0.08
C VAL A 175 -1.26 -13.11 1.36
N ALA A 176 -0.28 -13.88 1.85
CA ALA A 176 0.24 -13.74 3.20
C ALA A 176 0.91 -12.37 3.44
N VAL A 177 1.67 -11.86 2.45
CA VAL A 177 2.28 -10.53 2.52
C VAL A 177 1.20 -9.44 2.63
N MET A 178 0.14 -9.52 1.83
CA MET A 178 -0.95 -8.54 1.87
C MET A 178 -1.72 -8.60 3.19
N GLY A 179 -1.94 -9.80 3.74
CA GLY A 179 -2.52 -9.96 5.08
C GLY A 179 -1.65 -9.35 6.18
N TYR A 180 -0.33 -9.51 6.08
CA TYR A 180 0.61 -8.86 7.01
C TYR A 180 0.56 -7.33 6.92
N LEU A 181 0.50 -6.77 5.70
CA LEU A 181 0.37 -5.32 5.50
C LEU A 181 -0.96 -4.76 6.06
N ALA A 182 -2.01 -5.57 6.09
CA ALA A 182 -3.33 -5.20 6.61
C ALA A 182 -3.47 -5.40 8.13
N ALA A 183 -2.52 -6.05 8.80
CA ALA A 183 -2.66 -6.52 10.18
C ALA A 183 -2.85 -5.39 11.21
N ASP A 184 -2.36 -4.18 10.93
CA ASP A 184 -2.55 -3.01 11.79
C ASP A 184 -3.91 -2.31 11.56
N LEU A 185 -4.68 -2.74 10.55
CA LEU A 185 -5.91 -2.08 10.10
C LEU A 185 -7.16 -2.95 10.30
N VAL A 186 -7.02 -4.27 10.27
CA VAL A 186 -8.12 -5.23 10.33
C VAL A 186 -7.63 -6.56 10.92
N ALA A 187 -8.53 -7.30 11.58
CA ALA A 187 -8.22 -8.63 12.09
C ALA A 187 -7.89 -9.60 10.93
N ALA A 188 -7.02 -10.57 11.20
CA ALA A 188 -6.58 -11.52 10.18
C ALA A 188 -7.74 -12.37 9.64
N GLU A 189 -8.69 -12.72 10.52
CA GLU A 189 -9.90 -13.46 10.20
C GLU A 189 -10.79 -12.66 9.24
N ASP A 190 -11.12 -11.42 9.57
CA ASP A 190 -11.94 -10.53 8.72
C ASP A 190 -11.29 -10.27 7.36
N PHE A 191 -9.95 -10.15 7.33
CA PHE A 191 -9.20 -10.01 6.08
C PHE A 191 -9.34 -11.28 5.23
N GLY A 192 -9.11 -12.46 5.82
CA GLY A 192 -9.23 -13.74 5.14
C GLY A 192 -10.63 -13.99 4.60
N ASP A 193 -11.65 -13.76 5.41
CA ASP A 193 -13.06 -13.92 5.01
C ASP A 193 -13.40 -13.01 3.82
N GLN A 194 -12.88 -11.79 3.81
CA GLN A 194 -13.09 -10.85 2.71
C GLN A 194 -12.36 -11.27 1.42
N VAL A 195 -11.16 -11.84 1.54
CA VAL A 195 -10.39 -12.39 0.42
C VAL A 195 -11.14 -13.58 -0.21
N ASP A 196 -11.55 -14.54 0.62
CA ASP A 196 -12.28 -15.73 0.17
C ASP A 196 -13.61 -15.36 -0.49
N ARG A 197 -14.35 -14.42 0.10
CA ARG A 197 -15.61 -13.92 -0.48
C ARG A 197 -15.40 -13.34 -1.88
N LEU A 198 -14.36 -12.53 -2.07
CA LEU A 198 -14.06 -11.93 -3.37
C LEU A 198 -13.65 -12.99 -4.41
N ALA A 199 -12.81 -13.96 -4.03
CA ALA A 199 -12.41 -15.04 -4.92
C ALA A 199 -13.59 -15.95 -5.33
N GLN A 200 -14.51 -16.21 -4.39
CA GLN A 200 -15.74 -16.98 -4.65
C GLN A 200 -16.70 -16.24 -5.58
N GLU A 201 -16.91 -14.93 -5.40
CA GLU A 201 -17.80 -14.10 -6.25
C GLU A 201 -17.47 -14.26 -7.75
N VAL A 202 -16.18 -14.34 -8.12
CA VAL A 202 -15.73 -14.49 -9.50
C VAL A 202 -15.78 -15.94 -9.98
N SER A 203 -15.42 -16.89 -9.11
CA SER A 203 -15.47 -18.33 -9.44
C SER A 203 -16.89 -18.79 -9.74
N ALA A 204 -17.88 -18.32 -8.97
CA ALA A 204 -19.29 -18.62 -9.19
C ALA A 204 -19.83 -18.07 -10.52
N LYS A 205 -19.41 -16.85 -10.91
CA LYS A 205 -19.78 -16.26 -12.21
C LYS A 205 -19.21 -17.05 -13.39
N ARG A 206 -17.95 -17.48 -13.31
CA ARG A 206 -17.34 -18.35 -14.33
C ARG A 206 -18.08 -19.67 -14.47
N VAL A 207 -18.58 -20.27 -13.39
CA VAL A 207 -19.38 -21.49 -13.50
C VAL A 207 -20.76 -21.22 -14.12
N ALA A 208 -21.38 -20.09 -13.81
CA ALA A 208 -22.69 -19.72 -14.37
C ALA A 208 -22.65 -19.38 -15.87
N GLU A 209 -21.58 -18.71 -16.36
CA GLU A 209 -21.42 -18.39 -17.78
C GLU A 209 -21.15 -19.62 -18.67
N PHE A 210 -20.60 -20.69 -18.09
CA PHE A 210 -20.31 -21.95 -18.79
C PHE A 210 -21.32 -23.06 -18.48
N ALA A 211 -22.37 -22.76 -17.69
CA ALA A 211 -23.47 -23.68 -17.52
C ALA A 211 -24.24 -23.77 -18.85
N PRO A 212 -24.45 -24.97 -19.42
CA PRO A 212 -25.26 -25.10 -20.62
C PRO A 212 -26.65 -24.49 -20.36
N PRO A 213 -27.27 -23.81 -21.35
CA PRO A 213 -28.64 -23.33 -21.19
C PRO A 213 -29.47 -24.52 -20.75
N GLN A 214 -30.21 -24.35 -19.65
CA GLN A 214 -31.18 -25.35 -19.26
C GLN A 214 -32.13 -25.48 -20.44
N GLN A 215 -31.96 -26.53 -21.23
CA GLN A 215 -33.01 -27.00 -22.10
C GLN A 215 -34.19 -27.20 -21.17
N GLU A 216 -35.21 -26.34 -21.33
CA GLU A 216 -36.52 -26.56 -20.75
C GLU A 216 -36.87 -27.99 -21.09
N LYS A 217 -36.74 -28.88 -20.10
CA LYS A 217 -37.29 -30.21 -20.20
C LYS A 217 -38.79 -29.97 -20.30
N SER A 218 -39.30 -30.06 -21.52
CA SER A 218 -40.71 -30.27 -21.77
C SER A 218 -41.17 -31.33 -20.79
N GLU A 219 -42.07 -30.94 -19.89
CA GLU A 219 -42.83 -31.85 -19.04
C GLU A 219 -43.66 -32.74 -19.94
N ASP A 220 -43.07 -33.81 -20.43
CA ASP A 220 -43.80 -35.03 -20.69
C ASP A 220 -42.83 -36.21 -20.56
N ASP A 221 -43.34 -37.28 -19.98
CA ASP A 221 -42.69 -38.57 -19.75
C ASP A 221 -41.79 -38.73 -18.50
N SER A 222 -42.42 -39.41 -17.54
CA SER A 222 -41.89 -40.59 -16.84
C SER A 222 -41.26 -40.37 -15.46
N GLU A 223 -42.16 -40.18 -14.50
CA GLU A 223 -42.45 -41.21 -13.48
C GLU A 223 -41.76 -42.57 -13.75
N LYS A 224 -40.52 -42.74 -13.28
CA LYS A 224 -39.89 -43.99 -12.84
C LYS A 224 -38.40 -43.74 -12.55
N LEU A 225 -38.07 -43.59 -11.27
CA LEU A 225 -36.98 -44.31 -10.60
C LEU A 225 -36.85 -43.78 -9.17
N ARG A 226 -37.35 -44.60 -8.23
CA ARG A 226 -37.10 -44.48 -6.80
C ARG A 226 -35.68 -44.97 -6.48
N ALA A 227 -35.11 -44.32 -5.45
CA ALA A 227 -34.19 -44.84 -4.45
C ALA A 227 -32.74 -45.18 -4.86
N VAL A 228 -31.81 -44.26 -4.55
CA VAL A 228 -30.47 -44.57 -4.00
C VAL A 228 -30.09 -43.47 -2.99
N GLY A 229 -29.42 -43.88 -1.92
CA GLY A 229 -29.33 -43.20 -0.63
C GLY A 229 -28.59 -41.85 -0.60
N LYS A 230 -29.03 -41.04 0.37
CA LYS A 230 -28.36 -39.82 0.81
C LYS A 230 -27.24 -40.19 1.80
N GLU A 231 -25.99 -39.98 1.42
CA GLU A 231 -24.91 -39.72 2.36
C GLU A 231 -24.49 -38.25 2.24
N ARG A 232 -24.81 -37.47 3.28
CA ARG A 232 -24.34 -36.10 3.47
C ARG A 232 -22.96 -36.16 4.13
N VAL A 233 -21.92 -35.77 3.42
CA VAL A 233 -20.61 -35.43 4.01
C VAL A 233 -20.65 -33.96 4.45
N PRO A 234 -20.42 -33.62 5.73
CA PRO A 234 -20.40 -32.23 6.17
C PRO A 234 -19.05 -31.54 5.83
N PRO A 235 -19.06 -30.27 5.39
CA PRO A 235 -17.86 -29.49 5.17
C PRO A 235 -17.45 -28.79 6.48
N SER A 236 -16.74 -29.47 7.37
CA SER A 236 -16.23 -28.82 8.59
C SER A 236 -14.99 -29.47 9.21
N MET A 237 -14.04 -29.98 8.40
CA MET A 237 -12.80 -30.58 8.93
C MET A 237 -11.49 -30.08 8.30
N SER A 238 -11.52 -29.13 7.36
CA SER A 238 -10.28 -28.69 6.68
C SER A 238 -9.43 -27.70 7.51
N ASN A 239 -10.06 -26.76 8.22
CA ASN A 239 -9.31 -25.69 8.91
C ASN A 239 -8.61 -26.15 10.20
N ARG A 240 -9.12 -27.18 10.88
CA ARG A 240 -8.53 -27.67 12.14
C ARG A 240 -7.23 -28.45 11.92
N LEU A 241 -7.14 -29.18 10.82
CA LEU A 241 -5.94 -29.90 10.40
C LEU A 241 -4.85 -28.95 9.90
N PHE A 242 -5.22 -27.82 9.29
CA PHE A 242 -4.30 -26.77 8.83
C PHE A 242 -3.59 -26.06 9.99
N VAL A 243 -4.34 -25.66 11.03
CA VAL A 243 -3.78 -25.00 12.23
C VAL A 243 -2.84 -25.94 13.00
N GLN A 244 -3.16 -27.23 13.11
CA GLN A 244 -2.27 -28.22 13.74
C GLN A 244 -0.98 -28.47 12.93
N LYS A 245 -1.02 -28.36 11.61
CA LYS A 245 0.15 -28.56 10.74
C LYS A 245 1.13 -27.38 10.84
N LEU A 246 0.63 -26.15 10.95
CA LEU A 246 1.44 -24.96 11.19
C LEU A 246 2.11 -24.96 12.58
N GLN A 247 1.40 -25.44 13.62
CA GLN A 247 1.97 -25.58 14.97
C GLN A 247 3.09 -26.64 15.07
N ARG A 248 3.09 -27.65 14.17
CA ARG A 248 4.16 -28.66 14.09
C ARG A 248 5.38 -28.16 13.32
N LEU A 249 5.20 -27.33 12.30
CA LEU A 249 6.29 -26.72 11.54
C LEU A 249 7.10 -25.71 12.35
N GLY A 250 6.48 -25.06 13.35
CA GLY A 250 7.19 -24.18 14.30
C GLY A 250 8.09 -24.89 15.32
N LYS A 251 8.08 -26.22 15.40
CA LYS A 251 8.87 -27.01 16.38
C LYS A 251 10.01 -27.82 15.75
N ALA A 252 10.15 -27.81 14.42
CA ALA A 252 11.25 -28.49 13.76
C ALA A 252 12.52 -27.63 13.81
N LYS A 253 13.54 -28.06 14.56
CA LYS A 253 14.89 -27.49 14.47
C LYS A 253 15.49 -27.86 13.10
N PRO A 254 15.91 -26.91 12.26
CA PRO A 254 16.65 -27.23 11.05
C PRO A 254 18.09 -27.58 11.42
N ASN A 255 18.54 -28.75 10.95
CA ASN A 255 19.94 -29.14 10.96
C ASN A 255 20.66 -28.45 9.80
N ILE A 256 21.87 -27.97 10.08
CA ILE A 256 22.59 -26.89 9.40
C ILE A 256 23.05 -27.26 7.98
N GLY A 257 23.10 -26.25 7.08
CA GLY A 257 23.87 -26.39 5.84
C GLY A 257 23.89 -25.24 4.84
N LYS A 258 23.92 -23.96 5.29
CA LYS A 258 24.42 -22.72 4.62
C LYS A 258 23.60 -21.50 5.09
N GLN A 259 24.32 -20.45 5.49
CA GLN A 259 23.79 -19.27 6.16
C GLN A 259 22.82 -18.46 5.28
N SER A 260 21.53 -18.62 5.54
CA SER A 260 20.50 -17.63 5.26
C SER A 260 20.00 -17.09 6.59
N TYR A 261 20.21 -15.80 6.84
CA TYR A 261 19.71 -15.12 8.03
C TYR A 261 18.19 -14.98 7.95
N PHE A 262 17.46 -16.05 8.31
CA PHE A 262 16.05 -15.98 8.63
C PHE A 262 15.90 -15.35 10.02
N GLY A 263 15.72 -14.04 10.05
CA GLY A 263 15.17 -13.36 11.22
C GLY A 263 13.74 -13.85 11.46
N SER A 264 13.48 -14.33 12.67
CA SER A 264 12.13 -14.65 13.14
C SER A 264 11.15 -13.50 12.86
N LEU A 265 9.96 -13.82 12.33
CA LEU A 265 8.85 -12.87 12.14
C LEU A 265 8.46 -12.14 13.45
N ALA A 266 8.84 -12.68 14.62
CA ALA A 266 8.62 -12.02 15.90
C ALA A 266 9.49 -10.77 16.12
N THR A 267 10.61 -10.62 15.40
CA THR A 267 11.56 -9.49 15.57
C THR A 267 11.19 -8.25 14.74
N LEU A 268 10.24 -8.38 13.79
CA LEU A 268 9.83 -7.31 12.86
C LEU A 268 8.73 -6.37 13.42
N ARG A 269 8.16 -6.68 14.58
CA ARG A 269 7.01 -6.00 15.21
C ARG A 269 7.21 -4.53 15.62
N LYS A 270 8.40 -3.93 15.39
CA LYS A 270 8.75 -2.59 15.94
C LYS A 270 9.29 -1.58 14.92
N LYS A 271 9.32 -1.86 13.62
CA LYS A 271 9.89 -0.93 12.63
C LYS A 271 8.83 -0.45 11.63
N ARG A 272 8.79 0.87 11.39
CA ARG A 272 8.05 1.47 10.28
C ARG A 272 8.83 1.25 8.98
N PHE A 273 8.13 0.96 7.90
CA PHE A 273 8.71 0.68 6.59
C PHE A 273 8.32 1.78 5.59
N ILE A 274 9.20 2.05 4.64
CA ILE A 274 8.90 2.84 3.44
C ILE A 274 8.67 1.86 2.30
N VAL A 275 7.58 2.05 1.57
CA VAL A 275 7.20 1.23 0.41
C VAL A 275 7.43 2.08 -0.83
N GLU A 276 8.44 1.73 -1.63
CA GLU A 276 8.70 2.36 -2.93
C GLU A 276 8.37 1.40 -4.06
N ASP A 277 7.71 1.91 -5.11
CA ASP A 277 7.38 1.18 -6.32
C ASP A 277 8.30 1.65 -7.45
N VAL A 278 9.23 0.80 -7.87
CA VAL A 278 10.07 1.05 -9.03
C VAL A 278 9.86 -0.10 -10.01
N GLN A 279 9.27 0.21 -11.17
CA GLN A 279 9.10 -0.72 -12.29
C GLN A 279 8.40 -2.05 -11.90
N GLY A 280 7.38 -1.99 -11.03
CA GLY A 280 6.61 -3.18 -10.66
C GLY A 280 7.23 -4.03 -9.55
N SER A 281 8.34 -3.59 -8.94
CA SER A 281 8.91 -4.19 -7.75
C SER A 281 8.58 -3.35 -6.51
N ILE A 282 8.15 -4.03 -5.43
CA ILE A 282 7.89 -3.39 -4.14
C ILE A 282 9.18 -3.44 -3.32
N PHE A 283 9.74 -2.27 -3.02
CA PHE A 283 10.88 -2.12 -2.13
C PHE A 283 10.40 -1.79 -0.72
N ILE A 284 10.77 -2.63 0.24
CA ILE A 284 10.45 -2.42 1.66
C ILE A 284 11.77 -2.12 2.37
N SER A 285 11.98 -0.86 2.77
CA SER A 285 13.17 -0.43 3.51
C SER A 285 12.84 -0.10 4.97
N THR A 286 13.73 -0.45 5.89
CA THR A 286 13.59 -0.10 7.33
C THR A 286 14.32 1.19 7.68
N VAL A 287 13.68 2.06 8.46
CA VAL A 287 14.18 3.38 8.90
C VAL A 287 15.48 3.35 9.74
N THR A 288 16.01 2.17 10.12
CA THR A 288 17.14 2.04 11.08
C THR A 288 18.32 1.22 10.55
N GLY A 289 18.52 1.16 9.24
CA GLY A 289 19.66 0.47 8.62
C GLY A 289 19.23 -0.55 7.56
N ASN A 290 20.12 -0.78 6.61
CA ASN A 290 19.85 -1.46 5.34
C ASN A 290 19.48 -2.93 5.54
N LEU A 291 18.18 -3.21 5.61
CA LEU A 291 17.63 -4.50 5.22
C LEU A 291 17.02 -4.31 3.83
N ASN A 292 17.75 -4.68 2.79
CA ASN A 292 17.23 -4.71 1.43
C ASN A 292 16.42 -5.99 1.26
N ILE A 293 15.12 -5.94 1.55
CA ILE A 293 14.20 -6.98 1.10
C ILE A 293 13.77 -6.59 -0.32
N ILE A 294 14.38 -7.21 -1.32
CA ILE A 294 13.96 -7.09 -2.72
C ILE A 294 12.86 -8.11 -2.95
N LEU A 295 11.60 -7.68 -2.93
CA LEU A 295 10.48 -8.48 -3.45
C LEU A 295 10.44 -8.28 -4.97
N ARG A 296 11.18 -9.11 -5.71
CA ARG A 296 11.00 -9.24 -7.15
C ARG A 296 9.72 -10.03 -7.40
N CYS A 297 8.63 -9.34 -7.72
CA CYS A 297 7.51 -9.98 -8.41
C CYS A 297 7.96 -10.25 -9.85
N PHE A 298 8.25 -11.50 -10.18
CA PHE A 298 8.38 -11.91 -11.58
C PHE A 298 6.99 -12.05 -12.19
N GLY A 299 6.75 -11.39 -13.33
CA GLY A 299 5.61 -11.63 -14.24
C GLY A 299 4.34 -10.87 -13.92
#